data_AF-A0A6A0HBI8-F1
#
_entry.id   AF-A0A6A0HBI8-F1
#
_cell.length_a   1.000
_cell.length_b   1.000
_cell.length_c   1.000
_cell.angle_alpha   90.00
_cell.angle_beta   90.00
_cell.angle_gamma   90.00
#
_symmetry.space_group_name_H-M   'P 1'
#
loop_
_entity.id
_entity.type
_entity.pdbx_description
1 polymer ?
#
loop_
_entity_poly.entity_id
_entity_poly.type
_entity_poly.pdbx_seq_one_letter_code
_entity_poly.pdbx_strand_id
1 'polypeptide(L)'
;MIQSLSSRVHGQHLVQDVVMPAIISHFQDPQPNKALVISLQGETGTGKNFVSQLVAEAVFKKGLTSKYIRKFIASVDFKLMNETDIYKVELADKIRESVMACERSMFIFDEVHMMAPELLNALKPFVDSHTEIHGVDYRKATFLFLSNAGTTAIRKFVLDWLTAGKQRADITLEDMEGRVAAGAFEEKG
;
A
#
# COMPACT_ATOMS: atom_id res chain seq x y z
N MET A 1 -13.31 -14.36 -10.09
CA MET A 1 -12.02 -13.65 -10.19
C MET A 1 -11.49 -13.25 -8.81
N ILE A 2 -12.32 -12.73 -7.90
CA ILE A 2 -11.86 -12.27 -6.56
C ILE A 2 -11.91 -13.36 -5.49
N GLN A 3 -12.85 -14.32 -5.60
CA GLN A 3 -12.86 -15.53 -4.76
C GLN A 3 -11.57 -16.38 -4.87
N SER A 4 -10.73 -16.20 -5.90
CA SER A 4 -9.45 -16.92 -6.00
C SER A 4 -8.28 -16.20 -5.31
N LEU A 5 -8.47 -14.96 -4.81
CA LEU A 5 -7.41 -14.26 -4.07
C LEU A 5 -7.29 -14.80 -2.64
N SER A 6 -8.41 -15.05 -1.96
CA SER A 6 -8.42 -15.57 -0.59
C SER A 6 -7.81 -16.97 -0.48
N SER A 7 -8.04 -17.83 -1.47
CA SER A 7 -7.48 -19.19 -1.48
C SER A 7 -5.96 -19.25 -1.69
N ARG A 8 -5.33 -18.16 -2.16
CA ARG A 8 -3.89 -18.09 -2.46
C ARG A 8 -3.08 -17.46 -1.32
N VAL A 9 -3.70 -16.66 -0.45
CA VAL A 9 -3.02 -15.97 0.66
C VAL A 9 -3.25 -16.75 1.95
N HIS A 10 -2.21 -17.42 2.43
CA HIS A 10 -2.29 -18.24 3.65
C HIS A 10 -1.84 -17.47 4.89
N GLY A 11 -2.55 -17.66 6.01
CA GLY A 11 -2.18 -17.10 7.31
C GLY A 11 -2.34 -15.58 7.45
N GLN A 12 -2.90 -14.88 6.44
CA GLN A 12 -3.14 -13.44 6.45
C GLN A 12 -4.64 -13.14 6.42
N HIS A 13 -5.38 -13.55 7.45
CA HIS A 13 -6.84 -13.36 7.52
C HIS A 13 -7.22 -11.87 7.45
N LEU A 14 -6.47 -10.98 8.12
CA LEU A 14 -6.68 -9.53 8.03
C LEU A 14 -6.59 -8.97 6.60
N VAL A 15 -5.73 -9.54 5.75
CA VAL A 15 -5.66 -9.13 4.33
C VAL A 15 -6.94 -9.54 3.59
N GLN A 16 -7.44 -10.73 3.88
CA GLN A 16 -8.68 -11.23 3.26
C GLN A 16 -9.89 -10.40 3.70
N ASP A 17 -9.95 -10.03 4.98
CA ASP A 17 -11.09 -9.34 5.59
C ASP A 17 -11.13 -7.84 5.27
N VAL A 18 -9.97 -7.21 5.04
CA VAL A 18 -9.86 -5.75 4.90
C VAL A 18 -9.46 -5.32 3.49
N VAL A 19 -8.38 -5.89 2.95
CA VAL A 19 -7.78 -5.42 1.69
C VAL A 19 -8.66 -5.79 0.50
N MET A 20 -9.16 -7.03 0.46
CA MET A 20 -9.95 -7.50 -0.68
C MET A 20 -11.29 -6.74 -0.81
N PRO A 21 -12.09 -6.56 0.27
CA PRO A 21 -13.30 -5.75 0.19
C PRO A 21 -13.04 -4.29 -0.18
N ALA A 22 -11.96 -3.69 0.32
CA ALA A 22 -11.61 -2.31 0.00
C ALA A 22 -11.30 -2.14 -1.51
N ILE A 23 -10.53 -3.05 -2.10
CA ILE A 23 -10.25 -3.06 -3.54
C ILE A 23 -11.54 -3.26 -4.35
N ILE A 24 -12.38 -4.22 -3.96
CA ILE A 24 -13.67 -4.48 -4.64
C ILE A 24 -14.53 -3.22 -4.65
N SER A 25 -14.77 -2.65 -3.47
CA SER A 25 -15.64 -1.49 -3.29
C SER A 25 -15.16 -0.31 -4.12
N HIS A 26 -13.84 -0.03 -4.11
CA HIS A 26 -13.27 1.10 -4.83
C HIS A 26 -13.40 0.97 -6.35
N PHE A 27 -13.20 -0.23 -6.90
CA PHE A 27 -13.28 -0.48 -8.34
C PHE A 27 -14.72 -0.63 -8.85
N GLN A 28 -15.66 -1.01 -7.98
CA GLN A 28 -17.08 -1.08 -8.30
C GLN A 28 -17.77 0.28 -8.24
N ASP A 29 -17.31 1.20 -7.38
CA ASP A 29 -17.81 2.56 -7.32
C ASP A 29 -17.32 3.35 -8.55
N PRO A 30 -18.21 3.83 -9.45
CA PRO A 30 -17.81 4.61 -10.61
C PRO A 30 -17.32 6.02 -10.26
N GLN A 31 -17.61 6.53 -9.05
CA GLN A 31 -17.30 7.89 -8.60
C GLN A 31 -16.84 7.89 -7.13
N PRO A 32 -15.70 7.23 -6.82
CA PRO A 32 -15.16 7.22 -5.46
C PRO A 32 -14.85 8.64 -4.98
N ASN A 33 -15.04 8.89 -3.69
CA ASN A 33 -14.82 10.21 -3.10
C ASN A 33 -13.34 10.53 -2.83
N LYS A 34 -12.47 9.51 -2.78
CA LYS A 34 -11.02 9.66 -2.59
C LYS A 34 -10.26 8.49 -3.22
N ALA A 35 -8.96 8.68 -3.47
CA ALA A 35 -8.07 7.60 -3.89
C ALA A 35 -8.05 6.47 -2.85
N LEU A 36 -7.95 5.22 -3.33
CA LEU A 36 -7.76 4.09 -2.43
C LEU A 36 -6.31 4.04 -1.98
N VAL A 37 -6.10 4.05 -0.67
CA VAL A 37 -4.77 3.99 -0.05
C VAL A 37 -4.73 2.79 0.88
N ILE A 38 -3.79 1.88 0.63
CA ILE A 38 -3.56 0.70 1.47
C ILE A 38 -2.09 0.65 1.84
N SER A 39 -1.80 0.51 3.13
CA SER A 39 -0.46 0.27 3.65
C SER A 39 -0.36 -1.15 4.20
N LEU A 40 0.48 -1.97 3.58
CA LEU A 40 0.79 -3.33 4.02
C LEU A 40 2.11 -3.31 4.80
N GLN A 41 2.01 -3.53 6.11
CA GLN A 41 3.15 -3.67 7.01
C GLN A 41 3.30 -5.11 7.48
N GLY A 42 4.54 -5.56 7.66
CA GLY A 42 4.81 -6.92 8.13
C GLY A 42 6.21 -7.38 7.76
N GLU A 43 6.60 -8.57 8.21
CA GLU A 43 7.97 -9.06 8.06
C GLU A 43 8.25 -9.48 6.60
N THR A 44 9.52 -9.50 6.21
CA THR A 44 9.94 -9.99 4.89
C THR A 44 9.51 -11.45 4.72
N GLY A 45 9.11 -11.83 3.51
CA GLY A 45 8.68 -13.20 3.21
C GLY A 45 7.25 -13.56 3.60
N THR A 46 6.51 -12.65 4.26
CA THR A 46 5.12 -12.91 4.71
C THR A 46 4.04 -12.67 3.64
N GLY A 47 4.43 -12.23 2.44
CA GLY A 47 3.54 -12.16 1.27
C GLY A 47 3.11 -10.76 0.82
N LYS A 48 3.65 -9.65 1.33
CA LYS A 48 3.28 -8.28 0.91
C LYS A 48 3.32 -8.06 -0.60
N ASN A 49 4.43 -8.41 -1.24
CA ASN A 49 4.59 -8.33 -2.70
C ASN A 49 3.69 -9.32 -3.46
N PHE A 50 3.38 -10.48 -2.85
CA PHE A 50 2.46 -11.43 -3.44
C PHE A 50 1.02 -10.89 -3.42
N VAL A 51 0.60 -10.27 -2.32
CA VAL A 51 -0.71 -9.61 -2.21
C VAL A 51 -0.84 -8.48 -3.22
N SER A 52 0.18 -7.63 -3.40
CA SER A 52 0.14 -6.56 -4.42
C SER A 52 0.05 -7.11 -5.84
N GLN A 53 0.75 -8.21 -6.15
CA GLN A 53 0.62 -8.94 -7.41
C GLN A 53 -0.81 -9.47 -7.61
N LEU A 54 -1.39 -10.11 -6.61
CA LEU A 54 -2.75 -10.63 -6.67
C LEU A 54 -3.77 -9.52 -6.94
N VAL A 55 -3.63 -8.40 -6.24
CA VAL A 55 -4.49 -7.22 -6.44
C VAL A 55 -4.36 -6.72 -7.88
N ALA A 56 -3.13 -6.59 -8.40
CA ALA A 56 -2.89 -6.19 -9.78
C ALA A 56 -3.53 -7.16 -10.80
N GLU A 57 -3.39 -8.47 -10.60
CA GLU A 57 -4.01 -9.51 -11.44
C GLU A 57 -5.55 -9.47 -11.39
N ALA A 58 -6.12 -9.08 -10.25
CA ALA A 58 -7.56 -8.99 -10.08
C ALA A 58 -8.19 -7.81 -10.85
N VAL A 59 -7.49 -6.68 -10.90
CA VAL A 59 -8.02 -5.42 -11.46
C VAL A 59 -7.50 -5.08 -12.85
N PHE A 60 -6.34 -5.63 -13.26
CA PHE A 60 -5.77 -5.43 -14.59
C PHE A 60 -5.55 -6.75 -15.30
N LYS A 61 -6.06 -6.88 -16.54
CA LYS A 61 -5.90 -8.09 -17.37
C LYS A 61 -4.45 -8.54 -17.56
N LYS A 62 -3.50 -7.59 -17.54
CA LYS A 62 -2.06 -7.84 -17.71
C LYS A 62 -1.32 -7.97 -16.37
N GLY A 63 -2.03 -7.95 -15.24
CA GLY A 63 -1.45 -7.93 -13.90
C GLY A 63 -0.38 -6.84 -13.76
N LEU A 64 0.71 -7.16 -13.08
CA LEU A 64 1.86 -6.26 -12.88
C LEU A 64 2.51 -5.75 -14.17
N THR A 65 2.30 -6.40 -15.32
CA THR A 65 2.83 -5.95 -16.62
C THR A 65 1.93 -4.92 -17.32
N SER A 66 0.82 -4.53 -16.69
CA SER A 66 -0.05 -3.47 -17.18
C SER A 66 0.68 -2.13 -17.22
N LYS A 67 0.62 -1.42 -18.35
CA LYS A 67 1.18 -0.07 -18.51
C LYS A 67 0.55 0.98 -17.58
N TYR A 68 -0.56 0.65 -16.93
CA TYR A 68 -1.28 1.52 -15.99
C TYR A 68 -0.90 1.26 -14.52
N ILE A 69 -0.02 0.28 -14.28
CA ILE A 69 0.59 0.03 -12.98
C ILE A 69 2.01 0.58 -13.02
N ARG A 70 2.38 1.35 -12.01
CA ARG A 70 3.78 1.75 -11.78
C ARG A 70 4.24 1.26 -10.43
N LYS A 71 5.35 0.53 -10.41
CA LYS A 71 6.03 0.10 -9.20
C LYS A 71 7.27 0.96 -8.99
N PHE A 72 7.43 1.45 -7.77
CA PHE A 72 8.62 2.12 -7.26
C PHE A 72 9.20 1.27 -6.13
N ILE A 73 10.50 1.06 -6.12
CA ILE A 73 11.23 0.36 -5.06
C ILE A 73 12.15 1.39 -4.40
N ALA A 74 11.87 1.75 -3.15
CA ALA A 74 12.54 2.89 -2.51
C ALA A 74 14.07 2.77 -2.48
N SER A 75 14.58 1.58 -2.16
CA SER A 75 16.02 1.31 -2.13
C SER A 75 16.69 1.32 -3.51
N VAL A 76 15.92 1.37 -4.61
CA VAL A 76 16.41 1.38 -5.99
C VAL A 76 16.23 2.74 -6.65
N ASP A 77 15.00 3.25 -6.60
CA ASP A 77 14.57 4.44 -7.33
C ASP A 77 14.88 5.73 -6.57
N PHE A 78 15.08 5.68 -5.25
CA PHE A 78 15.27 6.85 -4.38
C PHE A 78 16.54 6.74 -3.51
N LYS A 79 17.62 6.22 -4.09
CA LYS A 79 18.87 5.90 -3.38
C LYS A 79 19.63 7.10 -2.83
N LEU A 80 19.69 8.21 -3.56
CA LEU A 80 20.60 9.31 -3.26
C LEU A 80 19.86 10.38 -2.44
N MET A 81 20.17 10.47 -1.15
CA MET A 81 19.51 11.42 -0.24
C MET A 81 19.63 12.89 -0.67
N ASN A 82 20.72 13.27 -1.33
CA ASN A 82 20.94 14.63 -1.84
C ASN A 82 20.13 14.97 -3.09
N GLU A 83 19.46 13.99 -3.72
CA GLU A 83 18.60 14.18 -4.90
C GLU A 83 17.11 14.17 -4.53
N THR A 84 16.78 14.18 -3.24
CA THR A 84 15.39 14.09 -2.75
C THR A 84 14.45 15.11 -3.42
N ASP A 85 14.90 16.34 -3.66
CA ASP A 85 14.06 17.35 -4.33
C ASP A 85 13.79 17.04 -5.81
N ILE A 86 14.76 16.44 -6.51
CA ILE A 86 14.57 15.96 -7.89
C ILE A 86 13.56 14.81 -7.89
N TYR A 87 13.71 13.85 -6.96
CA TYR A 87 12.79 12.72 -6.85
C TYR A 87 11.35 13.15 -6.57
N LYS A 88 11.13 14.20 -5.76
CA LYS A 88 9.78 14.74 -5.52
C LYS A 88 9.12 15.22 -6.81
N VAL A 89 9.85 16.01 -7.61
CA VAL A 89 9.34 16.54 -8.88
C VAL A 89 9.05 15.42 -9.86
N GLU A 90 10.02 14.52 -10.07
CA GLU A 90 9.83 13.39 -10.98
C GLU A 90 8.69 12.47 -10.56
N LEU A 91 8.54 12.21 -9.25
CA LEU A 91 7.48 11.36 -8.73
C LEU A 91 6.10 11.99 -8.97
N ALA A 92 5.96 13.28 -8.69
CA ALA A 92 4.72 14.01 -8.95
C ALA A 92 4.35 13.99 -10.44
N ASP A 93 5.32 14.21 -11.33
CA ASP A 93 5.11 14.15 -12.77
C ASP A 93 4.73 12.75 -13.25
N LYS A 94 5.44 11.71 -12.81
CA LYS A 94 5.13 10.31 -13.13
C LYS A 94 3.72 9.93 -12.68
N ILE A 95 3.28 10.38 -11.51
CA ILE A 95 1.92 10.14 -11.01
C ILE A 95 0.90 10.87 -11.89
N ARG A 96 1.09 12.17 -12.12
CA ARG A 96 0.20 12.99 -12.95
C ARG A 96 0.03 12.41 -14.35
N GLU A 97 1.12 12.10 -15.04
CA GLU A 97 1.11 11.52 -16.39
C GLU A 97 0.37 10.19 -16.45
N SER A 98 0.53 9.36 -15.41
CA SER A 98 -0.15 8.05 -15.34
C SER A 98 -1.66 8.21 -15.20
N VAL A 99 -2.11 9.09 -14.30
CA VAL A 99 -3.52 9.34 -14.06
C VAL A 99 -4.18 10.01 -15.27
N MET A 100 -3.47 10.93 -15.94
CA MET A 100 -3.93 11.49 -17.21
C MET A 100 -4.10 10.42 -18.30
N ALA A 101 -3.23 9.41 -18.33
CA ALA A 101 -3.36 8.29 -19.26
C ALA A 101 -4.44 7.27 -18.86
N CYS A 102 -4.69 7.12 -17.55
CA CYS A 102 -5.73 6.27 -16.98
C CYS A 102 -6.05 6.68 -15.53
N GLU A 103 -7.27 7.18 -15.31
CA GLU A 103 -7.77 7.58 -13.99
C GLU A 103 -7.72 6.44 -12.93
N ARG A 104 -7.73 5.18 -13.39
CA ARG A 104 -7.65 3.97 -12.54
C ARG A 104 -6.22 3.46 -12.36
N SER A 105 -5.22 4.28 -12.66
CA SER A 105 -3.82 3.90 -12.47
C SER A 105 -3.53 3.47 -11.03
N MET A 106 -2.64 2.49 -10.91
CA MET A 106 -2.22 1.93 -9.64
C MET A 106 -0.73 2.16 -9.42
N PHE A 107 -0.38 2.62 -8.22
CA PHE A 107 0.98 2.89 -7.81
C PHE A 107 1.35 1.96 -6.66
N ILE A 108 2.45 1.22 -6.81
CA ILE A 108 3.00 0.34 -5.79
C ILE A 108 4.31 0.94 -5.32
N PHE A 109 4.38 1.32 -4.05
CA PHE A 109 5.60 1.79 -3.40
C PHE A 109 6.10 0.66 -2.50
N ASP A 110 7.21 0.04 -2.89
CA ASP A 110 7.86 -1.04 -2.15
C ASP A 110 9.00 -0.49 -1.29
N GLU A 111 9.24 -1.17 -0.17
CA GLU A 111 10.27 -0.80 0.81
C GLU A 111 10.12 0.64 1.36
N VAL A 112 8.89 1.06 1.64
CA VAL A 112 8.56 2.45 2.01
C VAL A 112 9.32 2.95 3.25
N HIS A 113 9.67 2.08 4.20
CA HIS A 113 10.57 2.37 5.32
C HIS A 113 11.94 2.95 4.92
N MET A 114 12.37 2.75 3.67
CA MET A 114 13.62 3.31 3.11
C MET A 114 13.41 4.67 2.43
N MET A 115 12.18 5.16 2.28
CA MET A 115 11.91 6.45 1.65
C MET A 115 12.18 7.59 2.61
N ALA A 116 12.79 8.67 2.10
CA ALA A 116 12.89 9.93 2.84
C ALA A 116 11.49 10.47 3.21
N PRO A 117 11.26 10.94 4.44
CA PRO A 117 9.96 11.48 4.87
C PRO A 117 9.43 12.59 3.96
N GLU A 118 10.33 13.42 3.42
CA GLU A 118 9.99 14.50 2.50
C GLU A 118 9.44 14.00 1.17
N LEU A 119 9.90 12.83 0.71
CA LEU A 119 9.39 12.18 -0.50
C LEU A 119 7.99 11.59 -0.27
N LEU A 120 7.76 11.00 0.92
CA LEU A 120 6.42 10.57 1.32
C LEU A 120 5.45 11.75 1.45
N ASN A 121 5.91 12.88 1.99
CA ASN A 121 5.11 14.09 2.10
C ASN A 121 4.69 14.65 0.73
N ALA A 122 5.50 14.45 -0.32
CA ALA A 122 5.15 14.85 -1.68
C ALA A 122 4.00 14.04 -2.27
N LEU A 123 3.65 12.88 -1.69
CA LEU A 123 2.50 12.08 -2.13
C LEU A 123 1.17 12.55 -1.56
N LYS A 124 1.18 13.29 -0.43
CA LYS A 124 -0.02 13.74 0.29
C LYS A 124 -1.09 14.37 -0.60
N PRO A 125 -0.76 15.29 -1.53
CA PRO A 125 -1.77 15.91 -2.38
C PRO A 125 -2.62 14.87 -3.15
N PHE A 126 -2.00 13.79 -3.63
CA PHE A 126 -2.64 12.77 -4.47
C PHE A 126 -3.49 11.74 -3.70
N VAL A 127 -3.29 11.64 -2.38
CA VAL A 127 -3.93 10.63 -1.53
C VAL A 127 -4.95 11.21 -0.54
N ASP A 128 -4.83 12.50 -0.23
CA ASP A 128 -5.78 13.23 0.61
C ASP A 128 -7.09 13.54 -0.13
N SER A 129 -8.05 14.15 0.57
CA SER A 129 -9.41 14.43 0.07
C SER A 129 -9.51 15.55 -0.97
N HIS A 130 -8.45 15.79 -1.74
CA HIS A 130 -8.50 16.72 -2.87
C HIS A 130 -9.20 16.04 -4.04
N THR A 131 -10.27 16.64 -4.56
CA THR A 131 -10.98 16.10 -5.72
C THR A 131 -10.17 16.25 -7.00
N GLU A 132 -9.36 17.31 -7.08
CA GLU A 132 -8.60 17.65 -8.27
C GLU A 132 -7.32 18.40 -7.88
N ILE A 133 -6.22 18.15 -8.61
CA ILE A 133 -4.99 18.94 -8.55
C ILE A 133 -4.62 19.31 -9.98
N HIS A 134 -4.56 20.61 -10.27
CA HIS A 134 -4.21 21.13 -11.60
C HIS A 134 -5.00 20.48 -12.77
N GLY A 135 -6.31 20.29 -12.65
CA GLY A 135 -7.12 19.70 -13.73
C GLY A 135 -7.22 18.17 -13.72
N VAL A 136 -6.53 17.49 -12.79
CA VAL A 136 -6.45 16.01 -12.76
C VAL A 136 -7.16 15.47 -11.52
N ASP A 137 -8.11 14.55 -11.73
CA ASP A 137 -8.84 13.84 -10.68
C ASP A 137 -8.13 12.53 -10.30
N TYR A 138 -7.69 12.44 -9.05
CA TYR A 138 -6.94 11.31 -8.51
C TYR A 138 -7.82 10.31 -7.75
N ARG A 139 -9.11 10.60 -7.56
CA ARG A 139 -9.97 9.83 -6.66
C ARG A 139 -10.14 8.37 -7.08
N LYS A 140 -9.97 8.07 -8.38
CA LYS A 140 -10.06 6.70 -8.89
C LYS A 140 -8.75 5.92 -8.83
N ALA A 141 -7.63 6.59 -8.56
CA ALA A 141 -6.32 5.95 -8.46
C ALA A 141 -6.24 5.04 -7.23
N THR A 142 -5.26 4.14 -7.24
CA THR A 142 -4.95 3.24 -6.12
C THR A 142 -3.48 3.35 -5.74
N PHE A 143 -3.21 3.52 -4.46
CA PHE A 143 -1.87 3.62 -3.87
C PHE A 143 -1.66 2.47 -2.89
N LEU A 144 -0.69 1.61 -3.18
CA LEU A 144 -0.28 0.48 -2.35
C LEU A 144 1.11 0.75 -1.78
N PHE A 145 1.22 0.85 -0.47
CA PHE A 145 2.48 1.06 0.25
C PHE A 145 2.90 -0.23 0.94
N LEU A 146 4.09 -0.74 0.66
CA LEU A 146 4.64 -1.97 1.27
C LEU A 146 5.82 -1.60 2.15
N SER A 147 5.76 -2.00 3.43
CA SER A 147 6.80 -1.64 4.40
C SER A 147 7.13 -2.78 5.35
N ASN A 148 8.35 -2.75 5.87
CA ASN A 148 8.80 -3.59 6.99
C ASN A 148 8.81 -2.81 8.32
N ALA A 149 8.36 -1.56 8.32
CA ALA A 149 8.19 -0.78 9.55
C ALA A 149 7.20 -1.47 10.49
N GLY A 150 7.41 -1.30 11.79
CA GLY A 150 6.54 -1.84 12.86
C GLY A 150 6.59 -3.35 13.00
N THR A 151 7.55 -4.04 12.35
CA THR A 151 7.61 -5.51 12.36
C THR A 151 7.91 -6.06 13.74
N THR A 152 8.75 -5.38 14.52
CA THR A 152 9.05 -5.80 15.90
C THR A 152 7.80 -5.71 16.77
N ALA A 153 7.02 -4.64 16.63
CA ALA A 153 5.78 -4.43 17.38
C ALA A 153 4.72 -5.48 17.00
N ILE A 154 4.52 -5.74 15.71
CA ILE A 154 3.62 -6.79 15.21
C ILE A 154 4.03 -8.15 15.77
N ARG A 155 5.31 -8.51 15.65
CA ARG A 155 5.82 -9.81 16.10
C ARG A 155 5.67 -10.00 17.61
N LYS A 156 6.02 -8.98 18.39
CA LYS A 156 5.88 -9.00 19.86
C LYS A 156 4.42 -9.22 20.25
N PHE A 157 3.50 -8.45 19.68
CA PHE A 157 2.09 -8.59 19.97
C PHE A 157 1.55 -9.98 19.62
N VAL A 158 1.87 -10.49 18.43
CA VAL A 158 1.42 -11.83 18.00
C VAL A 158 1.98 -12.91 18.92
N LEU A 159 3.24 -12.79 19.35
CA LEU A 159 3.84 -13.73 20.30
C LEU A 159 3.12 -13.69 21.66
N ASP A 160 2.88 -12.50 22.20
CA ASP A 160 2.16 -12.32 23.47
C ASP A 160 0.72 -12.87 23.38
N TRP A 161 0.05 -12.69 22.23
CA TRP A 161 -1.29 -13.22 21.97
C TRP A 161 -1.32 -14.75 21.96
N LEU A 162 -0.37 -15.37 21.25
CA LEU A 162 -0.28 -16.83 21.13
C LEU A 162 0.14 -17.47 22.46
N THR A 163 1.07 -16.87 23.18
CA THR A 163 1.51 -17.37 24.51
C THR A 163 0.41 -17.27 25.56
N ALA A 164 -0.56 -16.36 25.39
CA ALA A 164 -1.80 -16.33 26.18
C ALA A 164 -2.82 -17.40 25.78
N GLY A 165 -2.49 -18.32 24.86
CA GLY A 165 -3.35 -19.42 24.43
C GLY A 165 -4.47 -19.03 23.46
N LYS A 166 -4.45 -17.80 22.93
CA LYS A 166 -5.45 -17.32 21.97
C LYS A 166 -5.09 -17.74 20.55
N GLN A 167 -6.08 -17.85 19.66
CA GLN A 167 -5.81 -18.22 18.28
C GLN A 167 -5.38 -17.00 17.47
N ARG A 168 -4.45 -17.18 16.53
CA ARG A 168 -4.04 -16.12 15.59
C ARG A 168 -5.21 -15.54 14.82
N ALA A 169 -6.16 -16.40 14.42
CA ALA A 169 -7.32 -16.01 13.62
C ALA A 169 -8.26 -15.06 14.37
N ASP A 170 -8.17 -14.98 15.70
CA ASP A 170 -9.00 -14.09 16.53
C ASP A 170 -8.45 -12.65 16.58
N ILE A 171 -7.24 -12.42 16.07
CA ILE A 171 -6.65 -11.08 16.01
C ILE A 171 -7.45 -10.24 15.02
N THR A 172 -7.93 -9.08 15.43
CA THR A 172 -8.68 -8.15 14.58
C THR A 172 -7.80 -7.03 14.03
N LEU A 173 -8.35 -6.22 13.12
CA LEU A 173 -7.67 -5.01 12.64
C LEU A 173 -7.47 -4.00 13.78
N GLU A 174 -8.47 -3.81 14.64
CA GLU A 174 -8.43 -2.89 15.78
C GLU A 174 -7.32 -3.26 16.78
N ASP A 175 -7.08 -4.57 16.99
CA ASP A 175 -5.95 -5.06 17.80
C ASP A 175 -4.60 -4.61 17.23
N MET A 176 -4.50 -4.42 15.92
CA MET A 176 -3.25 -4.10 15.23
C MET A 176 -3.05 -2.60 14.99
N GLU A 177 -4.10 -1.83 14.68
CA GLU A 177 -4.00 -0.43 14.22
C GLU A 177 -3.14 0.46 15.15
N GLY A 178 -3.43 0.45 16.45
CA GLY A 178 -2.68 1.26 17.41
C GLY A 178 -1.21 0.85 17.55
N ARG A 179 -0.89 -0.42 17.29
CA ARG A 179 0.44 -1.01 17.48
C ARG A 179 1.31 -0.84 16.25
N VAL A 180 0.71 -1.03 15.06
CA VAL A 180 1.36 -0.80 13.78
C VAL A 180 1.71 0.68 13.64
N ALA A 181 0.79 1.58 14.00
CA ALA A 181 1.06 3.01 14.01
C ALA A 181 2.23 3.35 14.96
N ALA A 182 2.18 2.94 16.22
CA ALA A 182 3.24 3.21 17.19
C ALA A 182 4.59 2.64 16.75
N GLY A 183 4.63 1.37 16.32
CA GLY A 183 5.87 0.72 15.88
C GLY A 183 6.48 1.35 14.62
N ALA A 184 5.66 1.85 13.70
CA ALA A 184 6.13 2.55 12.51
C ALA A 184 6.77 3.92 12.83
N PHE A 185 6.40 4.57 13.94
CA PHE A 185 7.02 5.81 14.40
C PHE A 185 8.23 5.58 15.32
N GLU A 186 8.30 4.43 16.01
CA GLU A 186 9.38 4.12 16.98
C GLU A 186 10.59 3.41 16.37
N GLU A 187 10.41 2.60 15.32
CA GLU A 187 11.52 1.97 14.60
C GLU A 187 12.26 3.03 13.77
N LYS A 188 13.39 3.53 14.27
CA LYS A 188 14.35 4.27 13.44
C LYS A 188 14.89 3.31 12.37
N GLY A 189 14.64 3.65 11.10
CA GLY A 189 15.26 2.99 9.94
C GLY A 189 16.78 3.02 9.99
#